data_AF-A0A1V4HU05-F1
#
_entry.id   AF-A0A1V4HU05-F1
#
_cell.length_a   1.000
_cell.length_b   1.000
_cell.length_c   1.000
_cell.angle_alpha   90.00
_cell.angle_beta   90.00
_cell.angle_gamma   90.00
#
_symmetry.space_group_name_H-M   'P 1'
#
loop_
_entity.id
_entity.type
_entity.pdbx_description
1 polymer ?
#
loop_
_entity_poly.entity_id
_entity_poly.type
_entity_poly.pdbx_seq_one_letter_code
_entity_poly.pdbx_strand_id
1 'polypeptide(L)'
;MPLQFHCVVEEMKIWGAHSDGYSFTISFFENFAGPGFHGRSGYVASWRPLYRGRGAIKIIGSPFKSFDEAEVACEAMLKHLMSAGGPCDGQESIHDN
;
A
#
# COMPACT_ATOMS: atom_id res chain seq x y z
N MET A 1 8.55 -3.11 -12.19
CA MET A 1 8.79 -4.42 -11.56
C MET A 1 7.51 -4.85 -10.87
N PRO A 2 7.05 -6.11 -11.02
CA PRO A 2 5.88 -6.60 -10.29
C PRO A 2 6.22 -6.77 -8.79
N LEU A 3 5.27 -6.49 -7.92
CA LEU A 3 5.43 -6.69 -6.48
C LEU A 3 5.35 -8.19 -6.16
N GLN A 4 6.46 -8.78 -5.69
CA GLN A 4 6.46 -10.18 -5.27
C GLN A 4 5.93 -10.31 -3.84
N PHE A 5 4.66 -10.65 -3.74
CA PHE A 5 4.03 -10.95 -2.45
C PHE A 5 4.41 -12.35 -1.98
N HIS A 6 5.00 -12.43 -0.79
CA HIS A 6 5.23 -13.68 -0.08
C HIS A 6 4.28 -13.77 1.11
N CYS A 7 3.79 -14.96 1.41
CA CYS A 7 2.99 -15.18 2.60
C CYS A 7 3.89 -15.03 3.83
N VAL A 8 3.60 -14.04 4.66
CA VAL A 8 4.36 -13.78 5.91
C VAL A 8 3.75 -14.58 7.05
N VAL A 9 2.41 -14.71 7.05
CA VAL A 9 1.65 -15.46 8.05
C VAL A 9 0.46 -16.13 7.36
N GLU A 10 0.55 -17.43 7.10
CA GLU A 10 -0.52 -18.22 6.45
C GLU A 10 -1.80 -18.24 7.28
N GLU A 11 -1.67 -18.42 8.60
CA GLU A 11 -2.81 -18.47 9.52
C GLU A 11 -3.61 -17.15 9.55
N MET A 12 -2.92 -16.02 9.37
CA MET A 12 -3.53 -14.69 9.37
C MET A 12 -3.83 -14.17 7.96
N LYS A 13 -3.54 -14.96 6.91
CA LYS A 13 -3.68 -14.56 5.50
C LYS A 13 -3.06 -13.17 5.25
N ILE A 14 -1.79 -13.03 5.63
CA ILE A 14 -1.01 -11.80 5.47
C ILE A 14 0.10 -12.05 4.46
N TRP A 15 0.14 -11.21 3.43
CA TRP A 15 1.17 -11.20 2.40
C TRP A 15 1.96 -9.90 2.44
N GLY A 16 3.28 -10.01 2.34
CA GLY A 16 4.20 -8.89 2.34
C GLY A 16 4.94 -8.80 1.02
N ALA A 17 5.17 -7.58 0.55
CA ALA A 17 6.09 -7.29 -0.56
C ALA A 17 6.95 -6.08 -0.20
N HIS A 18 8.12 -5.97 -0.80
CA HIS A 18 8.99 -4.80 -0.66
C HIS A 18 9.53 -4.40 -2.03
N SER A 19 9.56 -3.10 -2.30
CA SER A 19 10.15 -2.53 -3.52
C SER A 19 10.57 -1.09 -3.26
N ASP A 20 11.76 -0.72 -3.71
CA ASP A 20 12.22 0.67 -3.83
C ASP A 20 12.06 1.53 -2.55
N GLY A 21 12.30 0.92 -1.38
CA GLY A 21 12.20 1.62 -0.10
C GLY A 21 10.79 1.69 0.49
N TYR A 22 9.81 1.03 -0.15
CA TYR A 22 8.45 0.87 0.33
C TYR A 22 8.17 -0.60 0.64
N SER A 23 7.39 -0.84 1.68
CA SER A 23 6.85 -2.14 2.00
C SER A 23 5.34 -2.12 1.86
N PHE A 24 4.81 -3.12 1.18
CA PHE A 24 3.40 -3.34 0.96
C PHE A 24 2.95 -4.56 1.76
N THR A 25 1.74 -4.50 2.28
CA THR A 25 1.14 -5.60 3.03
C THR A 25 -0.32 -5.72 2.63
N ILE A 26 -0.69 -6.92 2.19
CA ILE A 26 -2.06 -7.32 1.92
C ILE A 26 -2.49 -8.24 3.06
N SER A 27 -3.66 -7.99 3.63
CA SER A 27 -4.23 -8.79 4.71
C SER A 27 -5.68 -9.10 4.42
N PHE A 28 -6.08 -10.37 4.57
CA PHE A 28 -7.47 -10.75 4.40
C PHE A 28 -8.22 -10.61 5.72
N PHE A 29 -9.24 -9.75 5.74
CA PHE A 29 -10.13 -9.60 6.88
C PHE A 29 -11.42 -10.35 6.59
N GLU A 30 -11.70 -11.40 7.36
CA GLU A 30 -12.88 -12.25 7.17
C GLU A 30 -14.15 -11.65 7.79
N ASN A 31 -14.01 -10.75 8.78
CA ASN A 31 -15.15 -10.12 9.45
C ASN A 31 -14.78 -8.73 9.97
N PHE A 32 -15.29 -7.66 9.32
CA PHE A 32 -15.27 -6.32 9.93
C PHE A 32 -16.34 -6.27 11.03
N ALA A 33 -16.03 -6.81 12.21
CA ALA A 33 -16.88 -6.69 13.38
C ALA A 33 -16.79 -5.26 13.95
N GLY A 34 -17.51 -4.33 13.33
CA GLY A 34 -17.63 -2.95 13.78
C GLY A 34 -19.01 -2.38 13.47
N PRO A 35 -19.64 -1.65 14.40
CA PRO A 35 -20.95 -1.05 14.16
C PRO A 35 -20.87 -0.07 12.98
N GLY A 36 -21.48 -0.43 11.85
CA GLY A 36 -21.49 0.35 10.60
C GLY A 36 -20.80 -0.32 9.40
N PHE A 37 -20.01 -1.38 9.62
CA PHE A 37 -19.44 -2.18 8.53
C PHE A 37 -20.21 -3.50 8.41
N HIS A 38 -21.06 -3.58 7.39
CA HIS A 38 -21.84 -4.79 7.10
C HIS A 38 -20.91 -5.92 6.62
N GLY A 39 -20.24 -6.63 7.53
CA GLY A 39 -19.75 -8.00 7.38
C GLY A 39 -19.01 -8.36 6.08
N ARG A 40 -18.39 -7.39 5.39
CA ARG A 40 -17.76 -7.64 4.08
C ARG A 40 -16.35 -8.14 4.28
N SER A 41 -16.15 -9.44 4.12
CA SER A 41 -14.82 -10.01 4.00
C SER A 41 -14.09 -9.41 2.78
N GLY A 42 -12.81 -9.13 2.91
CA GLY A 42 -12.02 -8.67 1.77
C GLY A 42 -10.55 -8.43 2.09
N TYR A 43 -9.81 -8.10 1.04
CA TYR A 43 -8.37 -7.87 1.09
C TYR A 43 -8.12 -6.39 1.37
N VAL A 44 -7.44 -6.10 2.47
CA VAL A 44 -6.98 -4.76 2.80
C VAL A 44 -5.53 -4.64 2.42
N ALA A 45 -5.26 -3.72 1.49
CA ALA A 45 -3.92 -3.41 1.07
C ALA A 45 -3.42 -2.16 1.80
N SER A 46 -2.17 -2.18 2.21
CA SER A 46 -1.51 -1.09 2.91
C SER A 46 -0.05 -1.00 2.51
N TRP A 47 0.54 0.18 2.68
CA TRP A 47 1.94 0.43 2.38
C TRP A 47 2.60 1.30 3.44
N ARG A 48 3.91 1.18 3.60
CA ARG A 48 4.71 2.01 4.50
C ARG A 48 6.06 2.35 3.88
N PRO A 49 6.57 3.57 4.09
CA PRO A 49 7.96 3.88 3.82
C PRO A 49 8.87 3.11 4.80
N LEU A 50 9.91 2.46 4.31
CA LEU A 50 10.88 1.75 5.16
C LEU A 50 11.76 2.73 5.96
N TYR A 51 12.10 3.87 5.37
CA TYR A 51 13.09 4.79 5.93
C TYR A 51 12.52 5.88 6.87
N ARG A 52 11.19 6.03 6.96
CA ARG A 52 10.57 7.19 7.61
C ARG A 52 9.87 6.90 8.94
N GLY A 53 9.95 5.67 9.44
CA GLY A 53 9.30 5.24 10.69
C GLY A 53 7.78 5.47 10.72
N ARG A 54 7.15 5.63 9.54
CA ARG A 54 5.75 6.01 9.42
C ARG A 54 4.89 4.74 9.45
N GLY A 55 3.75 4.82 10.13
CA GLY A 55 2.78 3.72 10.20
C GLY A 55 2.26 3.31 8.82
N ALA A 56 1.72 2.10 8.72
CA ALA A 56 1.14 1.59 7.49
C ALA A 56 -0.07 2.45 7.07
N ILE A 57 -0.05 2.92 5.83
CA ILE A 57 -1.09 3.72 5.19
C ILE A 57 -1.94 2.77 4.36
N LYS A 58 -3.25 2.76 4.61
CA LYS A 58 -4.21 1.96 3.85
C LYS A 58 -4.34 2.50 2.42
N ILE A 59 -4.33 1.62 1.43
CA ILE A 59 -4.58 1.98 0.03
C ILE A 59 -6.08 2.24 -0.14
N ILE A 60 -6.39 3.37 -0.79
CA ILE A 60 -7.77 3.79 -1.09
C ILE A 60 -8.45 2.71 -1.94
N GLY A 61 -9.72 2.41 -1.65
CA GLY A 61 -10.47 1.33 -2.30
C GLY A 61 -10.52 0.02 -1.49
N SER A 62 -9.72 -0.10 -0.43
CA SER A 62 -9.83 -1.23 0.51
C SER A 62 -11.16 -1.20 1.29
N PRO A 63 -11.82 -2.34 1.53
CA PRO A 63 -11.39 -3.69 1.18
C PRO A 63 -11.71 -4.09 -0.27
N PHE A 64 -10.74 -4.74 -0.92
CA PHE A 64 -10.85 -5.33 -2.26
C PHE A 64 -11.50 -6.71 -2.20
N LYS A 65 -12.13 -7.14 -3.31
CA LYS A 65 -12.84 -8.44 -3.36
C LYS A 65 -11.87 -9.60 -3.56
N SER A 66 -10.75 -9.35 -4.22
CA SER A 66 -9.77 -10.37 -4.63
C SER A 66 -8.34 -9.94 -4.30
N PHE A 67 -7.46 -10.92 -4.14
CA PHE A 67 -6.02 -10.68 -3.94
C PHE A 67 -5.40 -9.96 -5.15
N ASP A 68 -5.78 -10.35 -6.36
CA ASP A 68 -5.35 -9.73 -7.62
C ASP A 68 -5.69 -8.22 -7.68
N GLU A 69 -6.92 -7.83 -7.30
CA GLU A 69 -7.31 -6.42 -7.21
C GLU A 69 -6.43 -5.65 -6.21
N ALA A 70 -6.10 -6.28 -5.08
CA ALA A 70 -5.24 -5.69 -4.06
C ALA A 70 -3.79 -5.56 -4.54
N GLU A 71 -3.28 -6.52 -5.32
CA GLU A 71 -1.96 -6.48 -5.95
C GLU A 71 -1.87 -5.34 -6.97
N VAL A 72 -2.83 -5.25 -7.89
CA VAL A 72 -2.92 -4.16 -8.88
C VAL A 72 -2.98 -2.79 -8.19
N ALA A 73 -3.74 -2.68 -7.09
CA ALA A 73 -3.79 -1.45 -6.31
C ALA A 73 -2.45 -1.10 -5.64
N CYS A 74 -1.70 -2.10 -5.16
CA CYS A 74 -0.35 -1.91 -4.64
C CYS A 74 0.63 -1.46 -5.73
N GLU A 75 0.57 -2.06 -6.92
CA GLU A 75 1.43 -1.68 -8.04
C GLU A 75 1.12 -0.26 -8.53
N ALA A 76 -0.16 0.10 -8.64
CA ALA A 76 -0.58 1.45 -8.96
C ALA A 76 -0.06 2.44 -7.92
N MET A 77 -0.18 2.11 -6.63
CA MET A 77 0.34 2.92 -5.53
C MET A 77 1.86 3.07 -5.61
N LEU A 78 2.61 1.99 -5.88
CA LEU A 78 4.05 2.06 -6.06
C LEU A 78 4.43 3.00 -7.21
N LYS A 79 3.76 2.90 -8.36
CA LYS A 79 3.96 3.81 -9.51
C LYS A 79 3.69 5.26 -9.12
N HIS A 80 2.62 5.53 -8.34
CA HIS A 80 2.33 6.86 -7.82
C HIS A 80 3.40 7.36 -6.86
N LEU A 81 3.89 6.52 -5.94
CA LEU A 81 4.93 6.89 -4.98
C LEU A 81 6.29 7.13 -5.65
N MET A 82 6.61 6.35 -6.68
CA MET A 82 7.80 6.56 -7.52
C MET A 82 7.69 7.83 -8.37
N SER A 83 6.51 8.10 -8.94
CA SER A 83 6.27 9.30 -9.74
C SER A 83 6.20 10.57 -8.88
N ALA A 84 5.66 10.48 -7.67
CA ALA A 84 5.65 11.57 -6.69
C ALA A 84 7.01 11.71 -5.98
N GLY A 85 7.85 10.68 -6.06
CA GLY A 85 9.26 10.67 -5.70
C GLY A 85 10.19 11.12 -6.84
N GLY A 86 9.68 11.87 -7.83
CA GLY A 86 10.54 12.79 -8.57
C GLY A 86 11.27 13.71 -7.58
N PRO A 87 12.54 14.07 -7.85
CA PRO A 87 13.43 14.63 -6.84
C PRO A 87 12.75 15.82 -6.18
N CYS A 88 12.62 15.74 -4.86
CA CYS A 88 12.52 16.91 -4.02
C CYS A 88 13.88 17.64 -4.08
N ASP A 89 14.20 18.23 -5.24
CA ASP A 89 15.21 19.27 -5.38
C ASP A 89 14.47 20.53 -5.83
N GLY A 90 14.33 21.46 -4.87
CA GLY A 90 14.25 22.90 -5.10
C GLY A 90 13.14 23.43 -6.02
N GLN A 91 11.96 23.70 -5.45
CA GLN A 91 11.33 24.99 -5.74
C GLN A 91 12.17 26.09 -5.07
N GLU A 92 13.15 26.63 -5.79
CA GLU A 92 13.54 28.02 -5.63
C GLU A 92 13.33 28.71 -6.97
N SER A 93 12.12 29.27 -7.14
CA SER A 93 11.90 30.31 -8.12
C SER A 93 12.32 31.61 -7.46
N ILE A 94 13.56 32.05 -7.71
CA ILE A 94 13.92 33.46 -7.65
C ILE A 94 14.43 33.82 -9.04
N HIS A 95 13.54 34.42 -9.80
CA HIS A 95 13.87 35.22 -10.95
C HIS A 95 14.23 36.61 -10.42
N ASP A 96 15.50 37.02 -10.52
CA ASP A 96 15.89 38.44 -10.54
C ASP A 96 17.37 38.56 -10.99
N ASN A 97 17.59 38.81 -12.29
CA ASN A 97 18.22 40.03 -12.83
C ASN A 97 18.35 39.95 -14.37
#